data_AF-A0A1G0GGT8-F1
#
_entry.id   AF-A0A1G0GGT8-F1
#
_cell.length_a   1.000
_cell.length_b   1.000
_cell.length_c   1.000
_cell.angle_alpha   90.00
_cell.angle_beta   90.00
_cell.angle_gamma   90.00
#
_symmetry.space_group_name_H-M   'P 1'
#
loop_
_entity.id
_entity.type
_entity.pdbx_description
1 polymer ?
#
loop_
_entity_poly.entity_id
_entity_poly.type
_entity_poly.pdbx_seq_one_letter_code
_entity_poly.pdbx_strand_id
1 'polypeptide(L)'
;MMDTEISSIDLKKKTLQKHLNDLSEDGYVLLKNVVPLELIQELKICICEKLTKLGASIDASFSAQYKELSKIIHPVVLNKGLMRAIICEEFPKRLLTIPEILDIFFCTIGVDLAYETSSELPVNVKGELDDSLVKKFHQEFWSGAGYRTYSFWAPIFLEKGSGTMDMAKKSHAWGHIPHQNREPKWMPEDAEIIRIECSEGDALVFSSLTLHRTVKNLIECPRLSYTTTVRNVFENFSGFDMLSGWEVFHTGIASKTLKKCGNPHLSPFRTLGSKRTPVY
;
A
#
# COMPACT_ATOMS: atom_id res chain seq x y z
N MET A 1 23.33 -28.66 -12.71
CA MET A 1 22.04 -27.95 -12.83
C MET A 1 21.16 -28.10 -11.59
N MET A 2 21.18 -29.23 -10.85
CA MET A 2 20.45 -29.35 -9.57
C MET A 2 21.04 -28.50 -8.41
N ASP A 3 22.38 -28.38 -8.29
CA ASP A 3 23.00 -27.66 -7.17
C ASP A 3 22.74 -26.14 -7.18
N THR A 4 22.52 -25.56 -8.37
CA THR A 4 22.21 -24.14 -8.54
C THR A 4 20.77 -23.78 -8.15
N GLU A 5 19.81 -24.68 -8.34
CA GLU A 5 18.41 -24.44 -7.97
C GLU A 5 18.17 -24.54 -6.47
N ILE A 6 18.80 -25.52 -5.79
CA ILE A 6 18.71 -25.69 -4.33
C ILE A 6 19.27 -24.44 -3.61
N SER A 7 20.39 -23.91 -4.09
CA SER A 7 21.00 -22.68 -3.55
C SER A 7 20.08 -21.45 -3.67
N SER A 8 19.31 -21.35 -4.78
CA SER A 8 18.41 -20.23 -5.03
C SER A 8 17.17 -20.21 -4.12
N ILE A 9 16.62 -21.38 -3.80
CA ILE A 9 15.43 -21.50 -2.93
C ILE A 9 15.78 -21.14 -1.49
N ASP A 10 16.93 -21.61 -1.00
CA ASP A 10 17.39 -21.30 0.36
C ASP A 10 17.71 -19.82 0.52
N LEU A 11 18.24 -19.17 -0.51
CA LEU A 11 18.47 -17.72 -0.50
C LEU A 11 17.14 -16.95 -0.40
N LYS A 12 16.12 -17.31 -1.20
CA LYS A 12 14.80 -16.68 -1.13
C LYS A 12 14.16 -16.82 0.25
N LYS A 13 14.23 -18.02 0.85
CA LYS A 13 13.70 -18.26 2.21
C LYS A 13 14.42 -17.43 3.27
N LYS A 14 15.75 -17.33 3.19
CA LYS A 14 16.54 -16.50 4.11
C LYS A 14 16.19 -15.02 3.98
N THR A 15 16.04 -14.52 2.75
CA THR A 15 15.62 -13.14 2.49
C THR A 15 14.22 -12.87 3.04
N LEU A 16 13.25 -13.75 2.79
CA LEU A 16 11.90 -13.61 3.34
C LEU A 16 11.91 -13.61 4.87
N GLN A 17 12.63 -14.55 5.49
CA GLN A 17 12.73 -14.59 6.95
C GLN A 17 13.34 -13.31 7.52
N LYS A 18 14.37 -12.76 6.89
CA LYS A 18 14.95 -11.48 7.27
C LYS A 18 13.90 -10.37 7.20
N HIS A 19 13.15 -10.27 6.11
CA HIS A 19 12.09 -9.27 5.96
C HIS A 19 10.99 -9.39 7.02
N LEU A 20 10.60 -10.62 7.38
CA LEU A 20 9.64 -10.86 8.44
C LEU A 20 10.17 -10.45 9.82
N ASN A 21 11.46 -10.69 10.07
CA ASN A 21 12.12 -10.22 11.28
C ASN A 21 12.17 -8.68 11.32
N ASP A 22 12.58 -8.03 10.23
CA ASP A 22 12.61 -6.55 10.12
C ASP A 22 11.21 -5.97 10.40
N LEU A 23 10.16 -6.52 9.78
CA LEU A 23 8.78 -6.09 10.00
C LEU A 23 8.30 -6.31 11.44
N SER A 24 8.65 -7.46 12.03
CA SER A 24 8.29 -7.79 13.42
C SER A 24 9.01 -6.90 14.43
N GLU A 25 10.30 -6.63 14.21
CA GLU A 25 11.16 -5.87 15.12
C GLU A 25 10.92 -4.38 14.99
N ASP A 26 10.84 -3.83 13.77
CA ASP A 26 10.80 -2.39 13.55
C ASP A 26 9.41 -1.86 13.19
N GLY A 27 8.47 -2.73 12.85
CA GLY A 27 7.09 -2.39 12.45
C GLY A 27 6.95 -2.08 10.96
N TYR A 28 8.04 -2.17 10.20
CA TYR A 28 8.05 -1.97 8.75
C TYR A 28 9.17 -2.77 8.09
N VAL A 29 9.05 -2.97 6.78
CA VAL A 29 10.09 -3.56 5.95
C VAL A 29 10.14 -2.88 4.58
N LEU A 30 11.35 -2.57 4.13
CA LEU A 30 11.63 -2.03 2.80
C LEU A 30 12.08 -3.16 1.87
N LEU A 31 11.28 -3.42 0.85
CA LEU A 31 11.53 -4.40 -0.20
C LEU A 31 12.21 -3.68 -1.37
N LYS A 32 13.47 -4.04 -1.64
CA LYS A 32 14.29 -3.39 -2.67
C LYS A 32 14.07 -3.99 -4.05
N ASN A 33 13.89 -3.14 -5.07
CA ASN A 33 13.75 -3.53 -6.48
C ASN A 33 12.75 -4.67 -6.71
N VAL A 34 11.63 -4.65 -5.97
CA VAL A 34 10.62 -5.70 -6.00
C VAL A 34 9.55 -5.43 -7.07
N VAL A 35 9.29 -4.16 -7.36
CA VAL A 35 8.34 -3.76 -8.40
C VAL A 35 9.08 -3.67 -9.74
N PRO A 36 8.67 -4.45 -10.77
CA PRO A 36 9.28 -4.35 -12.09
C PRO A 36 9.20 -2.93 -12.65
N LEU A 37 10.29 -2.44 -13.23
CA LEU A 37 10.34 -1.08 -13.79
C LEU A 37 9.37 -0.91 -14.95
N GLU A 38 9.08 -1.98 -15.69
CA GLU A 38 8.07 -2.02 -16.74
C GLU A 38 6.67 -1.72 -16.17
N LEU A 39 6.32 -2.32 -15.02
CA LEU A 39 5.05 -2.08 -14.35
C LEU A 39 4.94 -0.63 -13.85
N ILE A 40 6.03 -0.06 -13.35
CA ILE A 40 6.10 1.36 -12.96
C ILE A 40 5.91 2.25 -14.19
N GLN A 41 6.53 1.91 -15.31
CA GLN A 41 6.40 2.70 -16.54
C GLN A 41 4.97 2.65 -17.08
N GLU A 42 4.31 1.50 -17.06
CA GLU A 42 2.89 1.38 -17.41
C GLU A 42 2.00 2.23 -16.49
N LEU A 43 2.25 2.21 -15.16
CA LEU A 43 1.57 3.06 -14.19
C LEU A 43 1.73 4.55 -14.52
N LYS A 44 2.96 4.98 -14.83
CA LYS A 44 3.27 6.36 -15.21
C LYS A 44 2.52 6.77 -16.48
N ILE A 45 2.49 5.90 -17.49
CA ILE A 45 1.77 6.14 -18.74
C ILE A 45 0.27 6.30 -18.45
N CYS A 46 -0.34 5.38 -17.70
CA CYS A 46 -1.75 5.47 -17.31
C CYS A 46 -2.09 6.79 -16.61
N ILE A 47 -1.23 7.23 -15.68
CA ILE A 47 -1.39 8.50 -14.96
C ILE A 47 -1.28 9.69 -15.90
N CYS A 48 -0.24 9.77 -16.73
CA CYS A 48 -0.04 10.87 -17.68
C CYS A 48 -1.18 10.94 -18.70
N GLU A 49 -1.65 9.80 -19.24
CA GLU A 49 -2.82 9.77 -20.11
C GLU A 49 -4.08 10.29 -19.42
N LYS A 50 -4.27 9.96 -18.14
CA LYS A 50 -5.40 10.47 -17.36
C LYS A 50 -5.28 11.98 -17.13
N LEU A 51 -4.09 12.50 -16.85
CA LEU A 51 -3.85 13.95 -16.74
C LEU A 51 -4.16 14.66 -18.06
N THR A 52 -3.71 14.12 -19.19
CA THR A 52 -4.04 14.64 -20.53
C THR A 52 -5.56 14.65 -20.78
N LYS A 53 -6.26 13.57 -20.44
CA LYS A 53 -7.74 13.49 -20.54
C LYS A 53 -8.46 14.51 -19.65
N LEU A 54 -7.81 14.99 -18.59
CA LEU A 54 -8.31 16.05 -17.71
C LEU A 54 -7.95 17.46 -18.19
N GLY A 55 -7.24 17.58 -19.32
CA GLY A 55 -6.93 18.86 -19.97
C GLY A 55 -5.47 19.31 -19.83
N ALA A 56 -4.58 18.49 -19.27
CA ALA A 56 -3.14 18.81 -19.26
C ALA A 56 -2.53 18.69 -20.67
N SER A 57 -1.41 19.39 -20.87
CA SER A 57 -0.65 19.33 -22.13
C SER A 57 -0.10 17.93 -22.43
N ILE A 58 -0.32 17.43 -23.65
CA ILE A 58 0.04 16.06 -24.10
C ILE A 58 1.54 15.79 -23.97
N ASP A 59 2.39 16.71 -24.42
CA ASP A 59 3.84 16.53 -24.51
C ASP A 59 4.59 17.01 -23.25
N ALA A 60 3.85 17.45 -22.23
CA ALA A 60 4.45 17.94 -20.99
C ALA A 60 4.88 16.80 -20.07
N SER A 61 5.92 17.04 -19.26
CA SER A 61 6.31 16.09 -18.21
C SER A 61 5.23 15.94 -17.15
N PHE A 62 5.22 14.83 -16.40
CA PHE A 62 4.32 14.63 -15.26
C PHE A 62 4.31 15.84 -14.31
N SER A 63 5.48 16.36 -13.94
CA SER A 63 5.59 17.52 -13.05
C SER A 63 4.88 18.75 -13.64
N ALA A 64 5.00 18.99 -14.95
CA ALA A 64 4.35 20.11 -15.59
C ALA A 64 2.82 19.90 -15.68
N GLN A 65 2.38 18.71 -16.13
CA GLN A 65 0.97 18.34 -16.21
C GLN A 65 0.26 18.43 -14.85
N TYR A 66 0.88 17.85 -13.80
CA TYR A 66 0.31 17.84 -12.46
C TYR A 66 0.19 19.25 -11.88
N LYS A 67 1.23 20.09 -12.04
CA LYS A 67 1.20 21.49 -11.60
C LYS A 67 0.18 22.33 -12.37
N GLU A 68 0.04 22.10 -13.67
CA GLU A 68 -0.96 22.78 -14.50
C GLU A 68 -2.36 22.51 -13.95
N LEU A 69 -2.72 21.24 -13.79
CA LEU A 69 -4.05 20.86 -13.29
C LEU A 69 -4.27 21.22 -11.83
N SER A 70 -3.25 21.15 -10.98
CA SER A 70 -3.36 21.49 -9.55
C SER A 70 -3.69 22.97 -9.28
N LYS A 71 -3.52 23.86 -10.28
CA LYS A 71 -3.95 25.26 -10.19
C LYS A 71 -5.47 25.42 -10.28
N ILE A 72 -6.16 24.42 -10.84
CA ILE A 72 -7.59 24.48 -11.18
C ILE A 72 -8.38 23.43 -10.38
N ILE A 73 -7.77 22.26 -10.14
CA ILE A 73 -8.35 21.13 -9.44
C ILE A 73 -7.54 20.89 -8.18
N HIS A 74 -8.19 20.87 -7.02
CA HIS A 74 -7.51 20.57 -5.76
C HIS A 74 -6.79 19.20 -5.83
N PRO A 75 -5.53 19.06 -5.35
CA PRO A 75 -4.74 17.83 -5.47
C PRO A 75 -5.46 16.56 -4.99
N VAL A 76 -6.21 16.64 -3.88
CA VAL A 76 -7.02 15.51 -3.37
C VAL A 76 -8.05 15.03 -4.41
N VAL A 77 -8.75 15.94 -5.09
CA VAL A 77 -9.75 15.59 -6.10
C VAL A 77 -9.08 15.04 -7.35
N LEU A 78 -7.97 15.65 -7.77
CA LEU A 78 -7.15 15.17 -8.88
C LEU A 78 -6.69 13.73 -8.62
N ASN A 79 -6.10 13.47 -7.45
CA ASN A 79 -5.57 12.18 -7.05
C ASN A 79 -6.65 11.10 -6.96
N LYS A 80 -7.87 11.44 -6.53
CA LYS A 80 -9.02 10.51 -6.60
C LYS A 80 -9.37 10.13 -8.04
N GLY A 81 -9.29 11.08 -8.97
CA GLY A 81 -9.49 10.82 -10.40
C GLY A 81 -8.40 9.92 -11.00
N LEU A 82 -7.14 10.13 -10.60
CA LEU A 82 -6.00 9.30 -10.99
C LEU A 82 -6.10 7.89 -10.38
N MET A 83 -6.46 7.78 -9.10
CA MET A 83 -6.65 6.51 -8.39
C MET A 83 -7.67 5.62 -9.11
N ARG A 84 -8.81 6.19 -9.52
CA ARG A 84 -9.83 5.45 -10.28
C ARG A 84 -9.27 4.89 -11.59
N ALA A 85 -8.44 5.65 -12.30
CA ALA A 85 -7.83 5.18 -13.53
C ALA A 85 -6.91 3.97 -13.27
N ILE A 86 -6.05 4.04 -12.23
CA ILE A 86 -5.15 2.93 -11.94
C ILE A 86 -5.87 1.68 -11.41
N ILE A 87 -7.00 1.85 -10.70
CA ILE A 87 -7.84 0.72 -10.26
C ILE A 87 -8.50 0.05 -11.46
N CYS A 88 -9.04 0.82 -12.41
CA CYS A 88 -9.66 0.27 -13.62
C CYS A 88 -8.69 -0.57 -14.45
N GLU A 89 -7.39 -0.24 -14.42
CA GLU A 89 -6.32 -1.00 -15.08
C GLU A 89 -5.73 -2.13 -14.20
N GLU A 90 -6.38 -2.45 -13.08
CA GLU A 90 -5.99 -3.50 -12.12
C GLU A 90 -4.57 -3.37 -11.53
N PHE A 91 -3.93 -2.19 -11.60
CA PHE A 91 -2.58 -2.02 -11.07
C PHE A 91 -2.42 -2.38 -9.59
N PRO A 92 -3.36 -2.04 -8.67
CA PRO A 92 -3.33 -2.50 -7.28
C PRO A 92 -3.08 -4.00 -7.15
N LYS A 93 -3.89 -4.80 -7.85
CA LYS A 93 -3.81 -6.25 -7.83
C LYS A 93 -2.50 -6.73 -8.44
N ARG A 94 -2.05 -6.14 -9.55
CA ARG A 94 -0.76 -6.46 -10.19
C ARG A 94 0.42 -6.21 -9.26
N LEU A 95 0.42 -5.10 -8.51
CA LEU A 95 1.43 -4.78 -7.50
C LEU A 95 1.40 -5.76 -6.32
N LEU A 96 0.23 -5.98 -5.73
CA LEU A 96 0.07 -6.79 -4.51
C LEU A 96 0.26 -8.29 -4.74
N THR A 97 0.20 -8.74 -6.00
CA THR A 97 0.41 -10.15 -6.39
C THR A 97 1.84 -10.44 -6.86
N ILE A 98 2.74 -9.46 -6.83
CA ILE A 98 4.18 -9.70 -7.01
C ILE A 98 4.65 -10.69 -5.93
N PRO A 99 5.34 -11.80 -6.28
CA PRO A 99 5.59 -12.90 -5.36
C PRO A 99 6.20 -12.47 -4.03
N GLU A 100 7.24 -11.65 -4.05
CA GLU A 100 7.94 -11.19 -2.86
C GLU A 100 7.07 -10.28 -1.97
N ILE A 101 6.17 -9.48 -2.55
CA ILE A 101 5.20 -8.66 -1.80
C ILE A 101 4.11 -9.55 -1.22
N LEU A 102 3.59 -10.48 -2.02
CA LEU A 102 2.52 -11.39 -1.65
C LEU A 102 2.94 -12.33 -0.51
N ASP A 103 4.18 -12.85 -0.56
CA ASP A 103 4.75 -13.71 0.47
C ASP A 103 4.83 -12.99 1.83
N ILE A 104 5.15 -11.69 1.84
CA ILE A 104 5.12 -10.88 3.06
C ILE A 104 3.71 -10.86 3.65
N PHE A 105 2.67 -10.61 2.85
CA PHE A 105 1.30 -10.61 3.34
C PHE A 105 0.83 -12.01 3.78
N PHE A 106 1.17 -13.06 3.03
CA PHE A 106 0.84 -14.43 3.42
C PHE A 106 1.40 -14.82 4.77
N CYS A 107 2.67 -14.49 5.02
CA CYS A 107 3.34 -14.83 6.27
C CYS A 107 2.93 -13.93 7.45
N THR A 108 2.35 -12.75 7.20
CA THR A 108 1.99 -11.80 8.25
C THR A 108 0.52 -11.84 8.65
N ILE A 109 -0.38 -11.91 7.68
CA ILE A 109 -1.85 -11.82 7.90
C ILE A 109 -2.62 -13.02 7.33
N GLY A 110 -1.95 -13.94 6.63
CA GLY A 110 -2.52 -15.15 6.06
C GLY A 110 -2.90 -15.00 4.58
N VAL A 111 -3.47 -16.06 4.02
CA VAL A 111 -3.66 -16.20 2.55
C VAL A 111 -4.97 -15.63 2.02
N ASP A 112 -5.90 -15.22 2.88
CA ASP A 112 -7.22 -14.74 2.47
C ASP A 112 -7.26 -13.22 2.49
N LEU A 113 -6.76 -12.60 1.43
CA LEU A 113 -6.37 -11.19 1.41
C LEU A 113 -7.34 -10.29 0.66
N ALA A 114 -7.59 -9.11 1.23
CA ALA A 114 -8.25 -7.99 0.56
C ALA A 114 -7.43 -6.71 0.72
N TYR A 115 -7.55 -5.81 -0.26
CA TYR A 115 -6.97 -4.47 -0.22
C TYR A 115 -8.06 -3.40 -0.30
N GLU A 116 -7.74 -2.20 0.19
CA GLU A 116 -8.65 -1.07 0.13
C GLU A 116 -8.62 -0.43 -1.27
N THR A 117 -9.78 -0.34 -1.92
CA THR A 117 -9.96 0.29 -3.23
C THR A 117 -10.21 1.80 -3.15
N SER A 118 -10.56 2.31 -1.97
CA SER A 118 -10.76 3.74 -1.72
C SER A 118 -9.49 4.49 -1.32
N SER A 119 -8.33 3.85 -1.29
CA SER A 119 -7.08 4.47 -0.87
C SER A 119 -6.70 5.65 -1.77
N GLU A 120 -6.02 6.64 -1.21
CA GLU A 120 -5.60 7.84 -1.96
C GLU A 120 -4.26 7.61 -2.68
N LEU A 121 -3.89 8.50 -3.60
CA LEU A 121 -2.52 8.59 -4.13
C LEU A 121 -1.80 9.72 -3.39
N PRO A 122 -0.95 9.44 -2.38
CA PRO A 122 -0.27 10.49 -1.65
C PRO A 122 0.67 11.25 -2.58
N VAL A 123 0.51 12.57 -2.59
CA VAL A 123 1.36 13.49 -3.33
C VAL A 123 2.15 14.34 -2.34
N ASN A 124 3.40 14.63 -2.68
CA ASN A 124 4.25 15.53 -1.93
C ASN A 124 4.77 16.62 -2.85
N VAL A 125 4.26 17.85 -2.68
CA VAL A 125 4.61 19.02 -3.49
C VAL A 125 5.48 19.94 -2.64
N LYS A 126 6.53 20.51 -3.23
CA LYS A 126 7.40 21.45 -2.51
C LYS A 126 6.64 22.69 -2.08
N GLY A 127 6.88 23.09 -0.83
CA GLY A 127 6.25 24.26 -0.22
C GLY A 127 4.80 24.05 0.20
N GLU A 128 4.24 22.84 0.02
CA GLU A 128 2.91 22.52 0.50
C GLU A 128 2.87 22.53 2.04
N LEU A 129 1.85 23.21 2.58
CA LEU A 129 1.63 23.37 4.02
C LEU A 129 0.32 22.70 4.47
N ASP A 130 -0.51 22.23 3.54
CA ASP A 130 -1.68 21.46 3.88
C ASP A 130 -1.27 20.10 4.47
N ASP A 131 -1.54 19.93 5.77
CA ASP A 131 -1.34 18.69 6.52
C ASP A 131 -2.15 17.51 5.95
N SER A 132 -3.11 17.74 5.03
CA SER A 132 -3.79 16.69 4.27
C SER A 132 -2.91 16.05 3.20
N LEU A 133 -1.90 16.78 2.69
CA LEU A 133 -0.97 16.33 1.66
C LEU A 133 0.40 15.98 2.26
N VAL A 134 0.91 16.84 3.15
CA VAL A 134 2.17 16.60 3.87
C VAL A 134 1.87 16.11 5.28
N LYS A 135 1.60 14.82 5.40
CA LYS A 135 1.25 14.20 6.67
C LYS A 135 2.38 14.30 7.69
N LYS A 136 2.04 14.78 8.89
CA LYS A 136 2.89 14.76 10.09
C LYS A 136 3.01 13.34 10.64
N PHE A 137 3.69 13.18 11.78
CA PHE A 137 3.76 11.87 12.43
C PHE A 137 2.34 11.38 12.75
N HIS A 138 2.02 10.16 12.29
CA HIS A 138 0.74 9.53 12.53
C HIS A 138 0.84 8.00 12.40
N GLN A 139 -0.19 7.32 12.91
CA GLN A 139 -0.46 5.90 12.67
C GLN A 139 -1.63 5.81 11.68
N GLU A 140 -1.62 4.87 10.72
CA GLU A 140 -2.82 4.66 9.88
C GLU A 140 -4.00 4.13 10.70
N PHE A 141 -3.76 3.55 11.87
CA PHE A 141 -4.82 3.24 12.81
C PHE A 141 -5.70 4.46 13.16
N TRP A 142 -5.08 5.65 13.25
CA TRP A 142 -5.80 6.89 13.53
C TRP A 142 -6.67 7.36 12.34
N SER A 143 -6.27 7.05 11.10
CA SER A 143 -7.03 7.37 9.89
C SER A 143 -8.16 6.38 9.60
N GLY A 144 -8.25 5.29 10.38
CA GLY A 144 -9.35 4.33 10.34
C GLY A 144 -8.93 2.88 10.17
N ALA A 145 -7.65 2.61 9.88
CA ALA A 145 -7.12 1.26 9.69
C ALA A 145 -7.28 0.40 10.95
N GLY A 146 -7.60 -0.89 10.79
CA GLY A 146 -7.58 -1.86 11.89
C GLY A 146 -6.16 -2.21 12.37
N TYR A 147 -6.02 -2.70 13.60
CA TYR A 147 -4.70 -3.03 14.18
C TYR A 147 -4.03 -4.27 13.53
N ARG A 148 -4.79 -5.06 12.77
CA ARG A 148 -4.29 -6.19 11.94
C ARG A 148 -4.17 -5.85 10.46
N THR A 149 -4.35 -4.58 10.14
CA THR A 149 -4.23 -4.05 8.79
C THR A 149 -2.79 -3.57 8.58
N TYR A 150 -2.24 -3.84 7.41
CA TYR A 150 -0.89 -3.41 7.03
C TYR A 150 -0.98 -2.48 5.83
N SER A 151 -0.16 -1.44 5.84
CA SER A 151 -0.06 -0.50 4.74
C SER A 151 0.99 -0.98 3.74
N PHE A 152 0.64 -0.87 2.47
CA PHE A 152 1.54 -0.99 1.33
C PHE A 152 1.78 0.41 0.76
N TRP A 153 3.04 0.74 0.50
CA TRP A 153 3.44 2.00 -0.12
C TRP A 153 4.52 1.77 -1.17
N ALA A 154 4.33 2.30 -2.37
CA ALA A 154 5.34 2.25 -3.44
C ALA A 154 5.43 3.60 -4.16
N PRO A 155 6.63 4.16 -4.38
CA PRO A 155 6.79 5.37 -5.16
C PRO A 155 6.51 5.07 -6.64
N ILE A 156 5.72 5.94 -7.28
CA ILE A 156 5.49 5.89 -8.73
C ILE A 156 6.40 6.91 -9.42
N PHE A 157 6.36 8.16 -8.97
CA PHE A 157 7.23 9.23 -9.42
C PHE A 157 8.08 9.69 -8.23
N LEU A 158 9.38 9.41 -8.25
CA LEU A 158 10.29 9.74 -7.13
C LEU A 158 11.64 10.25 -7.63
N GLU A 159 11.76 11.56 -7.75
CA GLU A 159 13.05 12.21 -7.99
C GLU A 159 13.84 12.41 -6.69
N LYS A 160 15.17 12.40 -6.76
CA LYS A 160 16.03 12.61 -5.59
C LYS A 160 15.74 13.97 -4.96
N GLY A 161 15.36 13.98 -3.68
CA GLY A 161 14.98 15.19 -2.95
C GLY A 161 13.48 15.49 -2.94
N SER A 162 12.65 14.68 -3.60
CA SER A 162 11.19 14.85 -3.60
C SER A 162 10.48 14.38 -2.31
N GLY A 163 11.24 13.88 -1.34
CA GLY A 163 10.76 13.53 0.00
C GLY A 163 10.08 12.16 0.08
N THR A 164 10.71 11.25 0.82
CA THR A 164 10.22 9.90 1.12
C THR A 164 9.39 9.90 2.42
N MET A 165 9.65 8.96 3.33
CA MET A 165 9.00 8.87 4.64
C MET A 165 10.05 8.74 5.73
N ASP A 166 9.76 9.33 6.88
CA ASP A 166 10.46 9.02 8.13
C ASP A 166 9.61 8.00 8.91
N MET A 167 10.25 6.96 9.43
CA MET A 167 9.62 5.89 10.23
C MET A 167 10.21 5.90 11.63
N ALA A 168 9.37 5.78 12.66
CA ALA A 168 9.82 5.53 14.02
C ALA A 168 9.96 4.02 14.23
N LYS A 169 11.18 3.52 14.44
CA LYS A 169 11.43 2.10 14.69
C LYS A 169 10.72 1.64 15.96
N LYS A 170 10.22 0.40 15.94
CA LYS A 170 9.54 -0.26 17.06
C LYS A 170 8.25 0.41 17.53
N SER A 171 7.79 1.45 16.83
CA SER A 171 6.63 2.24 17.26
C SER A 171 5.30 1.50 17.17
N HIS A 172 5.22 0.44 16.35
CA HIS A 172 4.07 -0.47 16.33
C HIS A 172 3.83 -1.17 17.66
N ALA A 173 4.90 -1.39 18.45
CA ALA A 173 4.82 -2.03 19.76
C ALA A 173 4.36 -1.07 20.88
N TRP A 174 4.27 0.24 20.62
CA TRP A 174 3.76 1.20 21.60
C TRP A 174 2.23 1.18 21.69
N GLY A 175 1.56 0.44 20.80
CA GLY A 175 0.11 0.41 20.68
C GLY A 175 -0.45 1.68 20.03
N HIS A 176 -1.73 1.97 20.27
CA HIS A 176 -2.34 3.20 19.76
C HIS A 176 -1.83 4.42 20.54
N ILE A 177 -1.21 5.34 19.82
CA ILE A 177 -0.70 6.60 20.37
C ILE A 177 -1.83 7.65 20.26
N PRO A 178 -2.25 8.30 21.36
CA PRO A 178 -3.24 9.36 21.29
C PRO A 178 -2.77 10.52 20.42
N HIS A 179 -3.59 10.96 19.47
CA HIS A 179 -3.32 12.12 18.62
C HIS A 179 -4.17 13.33 19.02
N GLN A 180 -3.62 14.54 18.81
CA GLN A 180 -4.36 15.79 18.87
C GLN A 180 -3.86 16.70 17.75
N ASN A 181 -4.78 17.34 17.04
CA ASN A 181 -4.44 18.22 15.89
C ASN A 181 -3.55 17.52 14.84
N ARG A 182 -3.82 16.23 14.56
CA ARG A 182 -3.08 15.40 13.58
C ARG A 182 -1.61 15.15 13.94
N GLU A 183 -1.26 15.25 15.21
CA GLU A 183 0.07 14.94 15.74
C GLU A 183 -0.03 14.04 16.98
N PRO A 184 0.98 13.18 17.24
CA PRO A 184 1.00 12.37 18.45
C PRO A 184 1.18 13.27 19.67
N LYS A 185 0.39 13.02 20.72
CA LYS A 185 0.54 13.72 22.02
C LYS A 185 1.83 13.34 22.75
N TRP A 186 2.35 12.16 22.44
CA TRP A 186 3.50 11.58 23.12
C TRP A 186 4.31 10.74 22.15
N MET A 187 5.63 10.86 22.27
CA MET A 187 6.63 10.03 21.62
C MET A 187 7.82 9.94 22.58
N PRO A 188 8.46 8.76 22.74
CA PRO A 188 9.70 8.65 23.50
C PRO A 188 10.76 9.63 22.98
N GLU A 189 11.49 10.29 23.87
CA GLU A 189 12.54 11.25 23.49
C GLU A 189 13.70 10.57 22.75
N ASP A 190 13.94 9.29 23.07
CA ASP A 190 14.95 8.42 22.47
C ASP A 190 14.40 7.60 21.29
N ALA A 191 13.21 7.93 20.78
CA ALA A 191 12.64 7.27 19.62
C ALA A 191 13.58 7.35 18.41
N GLU A 192 14.03 6.19 17.93
CA GLU A 192 14.88 6.10 16.74
C GLU A 192 14.04 6.36 15.49
N ILE A 193 14.21 7.54 14.90
CA ILE A 193 13.59 7.93 13.63
C ILE A 193 14.56 7.69 12.50
N ILE A 194 14.18 6.85 11.54
CA ILE A 194 14.96 6.64 10.33
C ILE A 194 14.27 7.25 9.12
N ARG A 195 15.06 7.77 8.18
CA ARG A 195 14.57 8.15 6.86
C ARG A 195 14.66 6.96 5.93
N ILE A 196 13.55 6.62 5.28
CA ILE A 196 13.53 5.56 4.29
C ILE A 196 14.20 6.06 3.01
N GLU A 197 15.35 5.46 2.68
CA GLU A 197 16.00 5.64 1.39
C GLU A 197 15.38 4.65 0.40
N CYS A 198 14.46 5.11 -0.43
CA CYS A 198 13.82 4.30 -1.46
C CYS A 198 14.03 4.88 -2.86
N SER A 199 13.89 4.01 -3.85
CA SER A 199 13.90 4.32 -5.27
C SER A 199 12.60 3.84 -5.92
N GLU A 200 12.31 4.30 -7.13
CA GLU A 200 11.33 3.61 -7.98
C GLU A 200 11.75 2.14 -8.16
N GLY A 201 10.81 1.22 -7.94
CA GLY A 201 11.07 -0.22 -7.89
C GLY A 201 11.03 -0.78 -6.48
N ASP A 202 11.22 0.06 -5.46
CA ASP A 202 11.11 -0.36 -4.06
C ASP A 202 9.64 -0.34 -3.60
N ALA A 203 9.33 -1.10 -2.55
CA ALA A 203 8.06 -1.03 -1.85
C ALA A 203 8.26 -1.09 -0.33
N LEU A 204 7.42 -0.40 0.42
CA LEU A 204 7.39 -0.45 1.87
C LEU A 204 6.11 -1.17 2.33
N VAL A 205 6.26 -2.09 3.26
CA VAL A 205 5.14 -2.70 3.99
C VAL A 205 5.30 -2.36 5.46
N PHE A 206 4.24 -1.90 6.12
CA PHE A 206 4.30 -1.53 7.53
C PHE A 206 2.97 -1.74 8.24
N SER A 207 3.03 -1.98 9.56
CA SER A 207 1.82 -2.10 10.39
C SER A 207 1.05 -0.77 10.41
N SER A 208 -0.28 -0.83 10.51
CA SER A 208 -1.11 0.36 10.75
C SER A 208 -0.76 1.10 12.05
N LEU A 209 -0.08 0.43 12.99
CA LEU A 209 0.41 0.99 14.25
C LEU A 209 1.81 1.62 14.13
N THR A 210 2.48 1.50 12.99
CA THR A 210 3.81 2.10 12.83
C THR A 210 3.70 3.61 12.63
N LEU A 211 4.32 4.36 13.53
CA LEU A 211 4.36 5.82 13.50
C LEU A 211 5.29 6.29 12.38
N HIS A 212 4.76 7.10 11.47
CA HIS A 212 5.49 7.56 10.29
C HIS A 212 5.01 8.94 9.84
N ARG A 213 5.81 9.61 9.01
CA ARG A 213 5.45 10.91 8.40
C ARG A 213 6.01 11.05 6.99
N THR A 214 5.44 11.99 6.23
CA THR A 214 5.99 12.41 4.94
C THR A 214 7.19 13.34 5.15
N VAL A 215 8.32 13.03 4.51
CA VAL A 215 9.48 13.95 4.46
C VAL A 215 9.17 15.07 3.48
N LYS A 216 9.45 16.33 3.84
CA LYS A 216 9.19 17.48 2.97
C LYS A 216 9.90 17.35 1.61
N ASN A 217 9.18 17.70 0.54
CA ASN A 217 9.75 17.81 -0.79
C ASN A 217 10.62 19.09 -0.92
N LEU A 218 11.87 18.94 -1.35
CA LEU A 218 12.84 20.03 -1.51
C LEU A 218 13.00 20.51 -2.96
N ILE A 219 12.40 19.81 -3.93
CA ILE A 219 12.53 20.07 -5.36
C ILE A 219 11.19 20.36 -6.01
N GLU A 220 11.22 20.90 -7.22
CA GLU A 220 10.00 21.31 -7.90
C GLU A 220 9.15 20.13 -8.39
N CYS A 221 9.73 18.95 -8.62
CA CYS A 221 8.98 17.78 -9.08
C CYS A 221 8.13 17.19 -7.95
N PRO A 222 6.79 17.08 -8.10
CA PRO A 222 5.94 16.37 -7.14
C PRO A 222 6.33 14.90 -7.03
N ARG A 223 6.42 14.37 -5.80
CA ARG A 223 6.44 12.91 -5.60
C ARG A 223 5.02 12.40 -5.60
N LEU A 224 4.76 11.32 -6.32
CA LEU A 224 3.50 10.60 -6.29
C LEU A 224 3.78 9.14 -5.94
N SER A 225 2.99 8.60 -5.03
CA SER A 225 3.10 7.20 -4.58
C SER A 225 1.75 6.52 -4.64
N TYR A 226 1.78 5.20 -4.85
CA TYR A 226 0.64 4.35 -4.57
C TYR A 226 0.68 3.95 -3.10
N THR A 227 -0.46 4.08 -2.42
CA THR A 227 -0.64 3.55 -1.08
C THR A 227 -1.96 2.79 -1.00
N THR A 228 -1.98 1.69 -0.27
CA THR A 228 -3.23 1.00 0.09
C THR A 228 -3.04 0.28 1.42
N THR A 229 -4.13 -0.16 2.01
CA THR A 229 -4.11 -1.04 3.16
C THR A 229 -4.54 -2.45 2.78
N VAL A 230 -3.92 -3.45 3.40
CA VAL A 230 -4.14 -4.88 3.16
C VAL A 230 -4.54 -5.55 4.46
N ARG A 231 -5.51 -6.46 4.37
CA ARG A 231 -6.04 -7.21 5.52
C ARG A 231 -6.43 -8.63 5.15
N ASN A 232 -6.70 -9.44 6.18
CA ASN A 232 -7.40 -10.70 6.00
C ASN A 232 -8.92 -10.48 5.98
N VAL A 233 -9.62 -11.14 5.05
CA VAL A 233 -11.09 -10.99 4.86
C VAL A 233 -11.91 -11.54 6.02
N PHE A 234 -11.35 -12.45 6.82
CA PHE A 234 -12.03 -13.05 7.97
C PHE A 234 -11.80 -12.30 9.28
N GLU A 235 -10.93 -11.31 9.29
CA GLU A 235 -10.69 -10.51 10.49
C GLU A 235 -11.93 -9.65 10.82
N ASN A 236 -12.18 -9.43 12.10
CA ASN A 236 -13.22 -8.48 12.49
C ASN A 236 -12.72 -7.06 12.25
N PHE A 237 -13.63 -6.17 11.83
CA PHE A 237 -13.35 -4.75 11.76
C PHE A 237 -13.04 -4.21 13.17
N SER A 238 -11.94 -3.49 13.33
CA SER A 238 -11.50 -2.94 14.62
C SER A 238 -11.29 -1.42 14.61
N GLY A 239 -11.48 -0.78 13.46
CA GLY A 239 -11.46 0.67 13.25
C GLY A 239 -12.61 1.11 12.34
N PHE A 240 -12.39 2.17 11.56
CA PHE A 240 -13.36 2.65 10.57
C PHE A 240 -13.30 1.90 9.24
N ASP A 241 -12.43 0.88 9.11
CA ASP A 241 -12.31 -0.02 7.96
C ASP A 241 -13.65 -0.51 7.38
N MET A 242 -14.70 -0.65 8.20
CA MET A 242 -16.03 -1.07 7.75
C MET A 242 -16.70 -0.09 6.78
N LEU A 243 -16.21 1.15 6.70
CA LEU A 243 -16.70 2.20 5.81
C LEU A 243 -15.91 2.29 4.50
N SER A 244 -14.80 1.55 4.37
CA SER A 244 -13.95 1.53 3.19
C SER A 244 -14.41 0.51 2.14
N GLY A 245 -14.04 0.75 0.89
CA GLY A 245 -14.22 -0.23 -0.19
C GLY A 245 -13.13 -1.29 -0.12
N TRP A 246 -13.49 -2.56 0.05
CA TRP A 246 -12.53 -3.69 0.08
C TRP A 246 -12.70 -4.60 -1.13
N GLU A 247 -11.60 -4.94 -1.78
CA GLU A 247 -11.58 -5.92 -2.87
C GLU A 247 -10.70 -7.11 -2.51
N VAL A 248 -11.24 -8.32 -2.67
CA VAL A 248 -10.54 -9.57 -2.41
C VAL A 248 -9.65 -9.90 -3.60
N PHE A 249 -8.34 -9.95 -3.40
CA PHE A 249 -7.37 -10.24 -4.45
C PHE A 249 -6.71 -11.61 -4.32
N HIS A 250 -6.81 -12.25 -3.16
CA HIS A 250 -6.33 -13.62 -2.99
C HIS A 250 -7.21 -14.43 -2.03
N THR A 251 -7.42 -15.72 -2.35
CA THR A 251 -8.18 -16.66 -1.51
C THR A 251 -7.42 -17.97 -1.27
N GLY A 252 -7.36 -18.37 -0.01
CA GLY A 252 -6.79 -19.62 0.47
C GLY A 252 -7.67 -20.83 0.23
N ILE A 253 -7.15 -22.01 0.56
CA ILE A 253 -7.86 -23.29 0.42
C ILE A 253 -9.13 -23.33 1.28
N ALA A 254 -9.09 -22.76 2.49
CA ALA A 254 -10.25 -22.67 3.38
C ALA A 254 -11.40 -21.85 2.74
N SER A 255 -11.13 -20.64 2.24
CA SER A 255 -12.12 -19.83 1.50
C SER A 255 -12.63 -20.51 0.24
N LYS A 256 -11.74 -21.13 -0.54
CA LYS A 256 -12.11 -21.90 -1.73
C LYS A 256 -13.04 -23.07 -1.36
N THR A 257 -12.82 -23.70 -0.20
CA THR A 257 -13.65 -24.78 0.34
C THR A 257 -15.00 -24.25 0.83
N LEU A 258 -15.02 -23.15 1.61
CA LEU A 258 -16.23 -22.46 2.03
C LEU A 258 -17.11 -22.07 0.84
N LYS A 259 -16.52 -21.51 -0.22
CA LYS A 259 -17.22 -21.17 -1.47
C LYS A 259 -17.84 -22.40 -2.13
N LYS A 260 -17.14 -23.54 -2.14
CA LYS A 260 -17.65 -24.82 -2.68
C LYS A 260 -18.79 -25.41 -1.83
N CYS A 261 -18.67 -25.40 -0.50
CA CYS A 261 -19.73 -25.83 0.43
C CYS A 261 -20.93 -24.87 0.43
N GLY A 262 -20.70 -23.62 0.02
CA GLY A 262 -21.71 -22.60 -0.14
C GLY A 262 -22.28 -22.08 1.18
N ASN A 263 -21.80 -22.46 2.37
CA ASN A 263 -22.32 -21.96 3.64
C ASN A 263 -21.22 -21.89 4.71
N PRO A 264 -21.36 -20.98 5.70
CA PRO A 264 -20.35 -20.79 6.75
C PRO A 264 -20.22 -21.99 7.70
N HIS A 265 -21.18 -22.92 7.70
CA HIS A 265 -21.12 -24.15 8.50
C HIS A 265 -20.45 -25.32 7.77
N LEU A 266 -19.85 -25.08 6.59
CA LEU A 266 -19.21 -26.10 5.75
C LEU A 266 -20.12 -27.30 5.41
N SER A 267 -21.44 -27.12 5.48
CA SER A 267 -22.39 -28.21 5.21
C SER A 267 -22.36 -28.59 3.73
N PRO A 268 -22.06 -29.85 3.36
CA PRO A 268 -21.94 -30.26 1.96
C PRO A 268 -23.30 -30.31 1.23
N PHE A 269 -24.42 -30.23 1.95
CA PHE A 269 -25.75 -30.48 1.39
C PHE A 269 -26.42 -29.26 0.76
N ARG A 270 -25.88 -28.04 0.90
CA ARG A 270 -26.50 -26.83 0.32
C ARG A 270 -26.52 -26.85 -1.22
N THR A 271 -25.52 -27.44 -1.85
CA THR A 271 -25.36 -27.48 -3.32
C THR A 271 -25.58 -28.87 -3.92
N LEU A 272 -25.76 -29.91 -3.08
CA LEU A 272 -26.00 -31.28 -3.52
C LEU A 272 -27.35 -31.39 -4.24
N GLY A 273 -27.32 -31.76 -5.53
CA GLY A 273 -28.52 -31.81 -6.39
C GLY A 273 -28.90 -30.47 -7.05
N SER A 274 -28.11 -29.41 -6.88
CA SER A 274 -28.33 -28.13 -7.56
C SER A 274 -28.14 -28.27 -9.07
N LYS A 275 -29.14 -27.83 -9.86
CA LYS A 275 -29.06 -27.70 -11.32
C LYS A 275 -28.46 -26.37 -11.79
N ARG A 276 -28.15 -25.48 -10.85
CA ARG A 276 -27.62 -24.15 -11.16
C ARG A 276 -26.14 -24.29 -11.51
N THR A 277 -25.76 -23.92 -12.74
CA THR A 277 -24.35 -23.87 -13.16
C THR A 277 -23.61 -22.93 -12.20
N PRO A 278 -22.52 -23.37 -11.56
CA PRO A 278 -21.73 -22.48 -10.73
C PRO A 278 -21.22 -21.32 -11.60
N VAL A 279 -21.43 -20.09 -11.13
CA VAL A 279 -20.79 -18.92 -11.71
C VAL A 279 -19.36 -18.91 -11.15
N TYR A 280 -18.41 -19.34 -11.99
CA TYR A 280 -16.98 -19.31 -11.66
C TYR A 280 -16.41 -17.94 -11.95
#